data_AF-A0A2H5WDT3-F1
#
_entry.id   AF-A0A2H5WDT3-F1
#
_cell.length_a   1.000
_cell.length_b   1.000
_cell.length_c   1.000
_cell.angle_alpha   90.00
_cell.angle_beta   90.00
_cell.angle_gamma   90.00
#
_symmetry.space_group_name_H-M   'P 1'
#
loop_
_entity.id
_entity.type
_entity.pdbx_description
1 polymer ?
#
loop_
_entity_poly.entity_id
_entity_poly.type
_entity_poly.pdbx_seq_one_letter_code
_entity_poly.pdbx_strand_id
1 'polypeptide(L)'
;MARALGLAAAELWLAAGFPCDVVTWVPLSRRRLAERGFDQAEALARVVGRRLGLPARGLLARRRDDPLTQARRDRPGRLEAMRGRFLARTAPRGAVLLVDDVLTTGATASACAAALLDAGAARVGVLTAARALRLDGIVDVGPRPGLWLPGERLPGSRCQPRAKRPT
;
A
#
# COMPACT_ATOMS: atom_id res chain seq x y z
N MET A 1 -13.50 -8.77 6.56
CA MET A 1 -12.25 -9.20 5.87
C MET A 1 -10.99 -9.04 6.72
N ALA A 2 -10.73 -7.87 7.35
CA ALA A 2 -9.51 -7.63 8.13
C ALA A 2 -9.17 -8.69 9.20
N ARG A 3 -10.19 -9.30 9.83
CA ARG A 3 -9.98 -10.37 10.84
C ARG A 3 -9.28 -11.60 10.26
N ALA A 4 -9.80 -12.17 9.17
CA ALA A 4 -9.24 -13.39 8.58
C ALA A 4 -7.82 -13.15 8.03
N LEU A 5 -7.65 -12.07 7.27
CA LEU A 5 -6.34 -11.69 6.73
C LEU A 5 -5.34 -11.37 7.84
N GLY A 6 -5.76 -10.67 8.90
CA GLY A 6 -4.89 -10.33 10.03
C GLY A 6 -4.46 -11.54 10.84
N LEU A 7 -5.35 -12.51 11.04
CA LEU A 7 -4.99 -13.77 11.69
C LEU A 7 -3.98 -14.55 10.85
N ALA A 8 -4.24 -14.75 9.55
CA ALA A 8 -3.30 -15.44 8.67
C ALA A 8 -1.93 -14.76 8.61
N ALA A 9 -1.91 -13.43 8.50
CA ALA A 9 -0.68 -12.65 8.51
C ALA A 9 0.09 -12.77 9.84
N ALA A 10 -0.62 -12.81 10.97
CA ALA A 10 -0.01 -13.00 12.28
C ALA A 10 0.56 -14.42 12.46
N GLU A 11 -0.13 -15.47 11.98
CA GLU A 11 0.42 -16.84 12.01
C GLU A 11 1.71 -16.95 11.19
N LEU A 12 1.73 -16.34 9.99
CA LEU A 12 2.95 -16.30 9.17
C LEU A 12 4.09 -15.56 9.88
N TRP A 13 3.78 -14.47 10.58
CA TRP A 13 4.77 -13.73 11.37
C TRP A 13 5.35 -14.57 12.51
N LEU A 14 4.49 -15.26 13.27
CA LEU A 14 4.88 -16.16 14.35
C LEU A 14 5.74 -17.32 13.82
N ALA A 15 5.31 -17.95 12.73
CA ALA A 15 6.04 -19.04 12.10
C ALA A 15 7.43 -18.61 11.58
N ALA A 16 7.56 -17.36 11.13
CA ALA A 16 8.84 -16.80 10.71
C ALA A 16 9.82 -16.51 11.87
N GLY A 17 9.35 -16.51 13.12
CA GLY A 17 10.21 -16.38 14.30
C GLY A 17 10.84 -15.00 14.49
N PHE A 18 10.26 -13.95 13.90
CA PHE A 18 10.79 -12.59 14.05
C PHE A 18 10.24 -11.89 15.30
N PRO A 19 11.11 -11.47 16.25
CA PRO A 19 10.66 -10.77 17.44
C PRO A 19 10.16 -9.35 17.11
N CYS A 20 9.13 -8.90 17.83
CA CYS A 20 8.66 -7.52 17.82
C CYS A 20 8.02 -7.16 19.16
N ASP A 21 8.08 -5.88 19.52
CA ASP A 21 7.61 -5.34 20.81
C ASP A 21 6.35 -4.48 20.65
N VAL A 22 6.12 -3.96 19.44
CA VAL A 22 4.98 -3.10 19.12
C VAL A 22 4.56 -3.27 17.67
N VAL A 23 3.25 -3.24 17.44
CA VAL A 23 2.67 -3.22 16.10
C VAL A 23 2.26 -1.80 15.76
N THR A 24 2.58 -1.35 14.56
CA THR A 24 2.12 -0.08 14.00
C THR A 24 1.64 -0.27 12.56
N TRP A 25 1.11 0.78 11.95
CA TRP A 25 0.57 0.73 10.59
C TRP A 25 1.03 1.91 9.75
N VAL A 26 1.05 1.70 8.44
CA VAL A 26 1.24 2.77 7.46
C VAL A 26 0.05 3.74 7.55
N PRO A 27 0.25 5.03 7.84
CA PRO A 27 -0.86 5.96 8.00
C PRO A 27 -1.49 6.30 6.65
N LEU A 28 -2.81 6.17 6.58
CA LEU A 28 -3.58 6.57 5.41
C LEU A 28 -3.58 8.10 5.22
N SER A 29 -3.53 8.58 3.98
CA SER A 29 -3.71 10.01 3.67
C SER A 29 -5.13 10.47 4.03
N ARG A 30 -5.31 11.73 4.46
CA ARG A 30 -6.64 12.27 4.81
C ARG A 30 -7.68 12.09 3.70
N ARG A 31 -7.28 12.33 2.45
CA ARG A 31 -8.13 12.14 1.27
C ARG A 31 -8.66 10.71 1.16
N ARG A 32 -7.77 9.72 1.20
CA ARG A 32 -8.16 8.30 1.14
C ARG A 32 -9.00 7.87 2.35
N LEU A 33 -8.76 8.44 3.53
CA LEU A 33 -9.59 8.17 4.70
C LEU A 33 -11.01 8.70 4.50
N ALA A 34 -11.16 9.92 3.94
CA ALA A 34 -12.46 10.48 3.60
C ALA A 34 -13.19 9.69 2.50
N GLU A 35 -12.47 9.16 1.51
CA GLU A 35 -13.04 8.35 0.43
C GLU A 35 -13.50 6.96 0.90
N ARG A 36 -12.74 6.33 1.82
CA ARG A 36 -12.94 4.92 2.19
C ARG A 36 -13.64 4.73 3.54
N GLY A 37 -13.72 5.77 4.37
CA GLY A 37 -14.34 5.74 5.70
C GLY A 37 -13.55 5.01 6.80
N PHE A 38 -12.51 4.23 6.47
CA PHE A 38 -11.67 3.52 7.44
C PHE A 38 -10.25 3.24 6.93
N ASP A 39 -9.29 3.09 7.86
CA ASP A 39 -7.89 2.73 7.58
C ASP A 39 -7.73 1.20 7.60
N GLN A 40 -7.53 0.60 6.42
CA GLN A 40 -7.38 -0.85 6.27
C GLN A 40 -6.14 -1.39 6.99
N ALA A 41 -5.04 -0.63 6.96
CA ALA A 41 -3.78 -1.02 7.58
C ALA A 41 -3.89 -0.97 9.10
N GLU A 42 -4.58 0.04 9.65
CA GLU A 42 -4.91 0.10 11.08
C GLU A 42 -5.77 -1.10 11.52
N ALA A 43 -6.85 -1.38 10.79
CA ALA A 43 -7.75 -2.49 11.12
C ALA A 43 -7.01 -3.83 11.13
N LEU A 44 -6.10 -4.03 10.16
CA LEU A 44 -5.23 -5.20 10.08
C LEU A 44 -4.24 -5.25 11.26
N ALA A 45 -3.55 -4.14 11.53
CA ALA A 45 -2.57 -4.03 12.61
C ALA A 45 -3.18 -4.33 13.99
N ARG A 46 -4.41 -3.88 14.24
CA ARG A 46 -5.12 -4.18 15.50
C ARG A 46 -5.45 -5.66 15.65
N VAL A 47 -5.77 -6.36 14.56
CA VAL A 47 -5.97 -7.82 14.60
C VAL A 47 -4.65 -8.53 14.87
N VAL A 48 -3.58 -8.14 14.16
CA VAL A 48 -2.24 -8.71 14.33
C VAL A 48 -1.73 -8.51 15.75
N GLY A 49 -1.78 -7.28 16.27
CA GLY A 49 -1.35 -6.98 17.64
C GLY A 49 -2.08 -7.81 18.70
N ARG A 50 -3.41 -7.97 18.58
CA ARG A 50 -4.18 -8.86 19.46
C ARG A 50 -3.72 -10.31 19.38
N ARG A 51 -3.44 -10.83 18.18
CA ARG A 51 -3.00 -12.22 17.99
C ARG A 51 -1.59 -12.48 18.52
N LEU A 52 -0.72 -11.47 18.44
CA LEU A 52 0.65 -11.50 18.95
C LEU A 52 0.75 -11.18 20.46
N GLY A 53 -0.32 -10.70 21.09
CA GLY A 53 -0.27 -10.22 22.47
C GLY A 53 0.50 -8.90 22.65
N LEU A 54 0.57 -8.08 21.59
CA LEU A 54 1.36 -6.84 21.54
C LEU A 54 0.48 -5.59 21.39
N PRO A 55 0.91 -4.43 21.90
CA PRO A 55 0.20 -3.18 21.68
C PRO A 55 0.24 -2.78 20.20
N ALA A 56 -0.93 -2.41 19.67
CA ALA A 56 -1.04 -1.76 18.37
C ALA A 56 -1.15 -0.24 18.56
N ARG A 57 -0.15 0.53 18.11
CA ARG A 57 -0.06 1.98 18.28
C ARG A 57 0.17 2.69 16.96
N GLY A 58 -0.50 3.82 16.74
CA GLY A 58 -0.25 4.69 15.59
C GLY A 58 1.01 5.50 15.81
N LEU A 59 2.16 4.94 15.45
CA LEU A 59 3.47 5.56 15.70
C LEU A 59 3.88 6.53 14.60
N LEU A 60 3.18 6.55 13.47
CA LEU A 60 3.53 7.34 12.30
C LEU A 60 2.51 8.45 12.03
N ALA A 61 3.01 9.54 11.47
CA ALA A 61 2.23 10.62 10.90
C ALA A 61 2.73 10.91 9.49
N ARG A 62 1.81 11.30 8.61
CA ARG A 62 2.12 11.74 7.25
C ARG A 62 2.36 13.26 7.26
N ARG A 63 3.50 13.71 6.74
CA ARG A 63 3.89 15.13 6.72
C ARG A 63 3.19 15.95 5.63
N ARG A 64 2.85 15.33 4.49
CA ARG A 64 2.21 15.99 3.35
C ARG A 64 1.11 15.11 2.76
N ASP A 65 -0.06 15.68 2.53
CA ASP A 65 -1.17 15.02 1.82
C ASP A 65 -1.13 15.22 0.30
N ASP A 66 -0.20 16.04 -0.20
CA ASP A 66 -0.16 16.42 -1.63
C ASP A 66 -0.08 15.20 -2.56
N PRO A 67 -0.82 15.24 -3.68
CA PRO A 67 -0.71 14.23 -4.71
C PRO A 67 0.74 14.16 -5.19
N LEU A 68 1.24 12.94 -5.38
CA LEU A 68 2.46 12.73 -6.16
C LEU A 68 2.16 13.03 -7.62
N THR A 69 2.05 14.29 -7.99
CA THR A 69 1.75 14.73 -9.36
C THR A 69 2.85 14.32 -10.34
N GLN A 70 4.05 13.96 -9.88
CA GLN A 70 5.18 13.60 -10.73
C GLN A 70 6.08 12.49 -10.16
N ALA A 71 5.54 11.51 -9.42
CA ALA A 71 6.36 10.32 -9.13
C ALA A 71 6.65 9.61 -10.45
N ARG A 72 7.93 9.54 -10.86
CA ARG A 72 8.33 8.76 -12.04
C ARG A 72 7.77 7.34 -11.89
N ARG A 73 7.30 6.76 -13.01
CA ARG A 73 6.51 5.50 -13.02
C ARG A 73 7.32 4.27 -12.57
N ASP A 74 8.63 4.43 -12.41
CA ASP A 74 9.59 3.40 -12.03
C ASP A 74 9.77 3.29 -10.51
N ARG A 75 10.42 2.19 -10.07
CA ARG A 75 10.67 1.92 -8.66
C ARG A 75 11.55 3.00 -8.00
N PRO A 76 12.67 3.46 -8.62
CA PRO A 76 13.52 4.49 -8.03
C PRO A 76 12.79 5.82 -7.80
N GLY A 77 12.02 6.29 -8.80
CA GLY A 77 11.28 7.54 -8.66
C GLY A 77 10.22 7.50 -7.58
N ARG A 78 9.57 6.34 -7.36
CA ARG A 78 8.63 6.18 -6.24
C ARG A 78 9.32 6.18 -4.88
N LEU A 79 10.51 5.60 -4.76
CA LEU A 79 11.29 5.62 -3.53
C LEU A 79 11.69 7.05 -3.17
N GLU A 80 12.24 7.80 -4.13
CA GLU A 80 12.58 9.21 -3.97
C GLU A 80 11.37 10.03 -3.51
N ALA A 81 10.25 9.87 -4.20
CA ALA A 81 9.03 10.62 -3.95
C ALA A 81 8.40 10.35 -2.58
N MET A 82 8.75 9.25 -1.91
CA MET A 82 8.30 8.92 -0.55
C MET A 82 9.26 9.39 0.55
N ARG A 83 10.49 9.80 0.22
CA ARG A 83 11.47 10.27 1.22
C ARG A 83 10.92 11.46 2.00
N GLY A 84 11.11 11.45 3.32
CA GLY A 84 10.69 12.51 4.22
C GLY A 84 9.18 12.74 4.31
N ARG A 85 8.33 11.86 3.76
CA ARG A 85 6.86 12.02 3.82
C ARG A 85 6.23 11.49 5.10
N PHE A 86 6.98 10.74 5.91
CA PHE A 86 6.52 10.17 7.16
C PHE A 86 7.41 10.64 8.31
N LEU A 87 6.82 10.68 9.50
CA LEU A 87 7.44 11.10 10.75
C LEU A 87 6.96 10.15 11.84
N ALA A 88 7.85 9.72 12.73
CA ALA A 88 7.43 9.03 13.94
C ALA A 88 6.85 10.05 14.94
N ARG A 89 5.64 9.80 15.45
CA ARG A 89 4.98 10.61 16.48
C ARG A 89 5.67 10.51 17.83
N THR A 90 6.27 9.37 18.09
CA THR A 90 7.03 9.06 19.31
C THR A 90 8.24 8.21 18.93
N ALA A 91 9.28 8.21 19.76
CA ALA A 91 10.42 7.32 19.59
C ALA A 91 10.03 5.89 20.01
N PRO A 92 9.87 4.93 19.08
CA PRO A 92 9.71 3.54 19.47
C PRO A 92 11.00 3.02 20.12
N ARG A 93 10.88 2.19 21.15
CA ARG A 93 11.99 1.39 21.67
C ARG A 93 11.83 -0.04 21.17
N GLY A 94 12.93 -0.68 20.81
CA GLY A 94 12.95 -2.09 20.40
C GLY A 94 12.49 -2.32 18.95
N ALA A 95 11.95 -3.50 18.71
CA ALA A 95 11.57 -4.03 17.42
C ALA A 95 10.12 -3.66 17.05
N VAL A 96 9.95 -2.99 15.91
CA VAL A 96 8.63 -2.52 15.44
C VAL A 96 8.14 -3.39 14.29
N LEU A 97 6.89 -3.85 14.36
CA LEU A 97 6.18 -4.47 13.25
C LEU A 97 5.32 -3.43 12.53
N LEU A 98 5.70 -3.04 11.32
CA LEU A 98 4.93 -2.15 10.45
C LEU A 98 3.97 -2.96 9.57
N VAL A 99 2.68 -2.66 9.68
CA VAL A 99 1.62 -3.31 8.90
C VAL A 99 1.12 -2.41 7.77
N ASP A 100 0.95 -2.97 6.58
CA ASP A 100 0.35 -2.31 5.40
C ASP A 100 -0.68 -3.24 4.74
N ASP A 101 -1.67 -2.72 4.02
CA ASP A 101 -2.66 -3.56 3.36
C ASP A 101 -2.10 -4.20 2.07
N VAL A 102 -1.40 -3.41 1.25
CA VAL A 102 -0.84 -3.86 -0.04
C VAL A 102 0.57 -3.32 -0.28
N LEU A 103 1.55 -4.22 -0.39
CA LEU A 103 2.90 -3.88 -0.81
C LEU A 103 2.99 -3.83 -2.35
N THR A 104 3.30 -2.64 -2.89
CA THR A 104 3.56 -2.45 -4.32
C THR A 104 5.06 -2.39 -4.60
N THR A 105 5.62 -1.21 -4.84
CA THR A 105 7.07 -1.03 -4.98
C THR A 105 7.81 -1.09 -3.65
N GLY A 106 7.08 -1.02 -2.53
CA GLY A 106 7.65 -0.91 -1.19
C GLY A 106 8.07 0.50 -0.81
N ALA A 107 7.90 1.51 -1.67
CA ALA A 107 8.34 2.87 -1.39
C ALA A 107 7.72 3.47 -0.11
N THR A 108 6.42 3.24 0.09
CA THR A 108 5.72 3.67 1.30
C THR A 108 6.25 2.99 2.54
N ALA A 109 6.36 1.65 2.52
CA ALA A 109 6.86 0.86 3.63
C ALA A 109 8.31 1.22 3.97
N SER A 110 9.18 1.41 2.97
CA SER A 110 10.56 1.84 3.14
C SER A 110 10.66 3.22 3.79
N ALA A 111 9.84 4.18 3.37
CA ALA A 111 9.85 5.51 3.98
C ALA A 111 9.31 5.54 5.42
N CYS A 112 8.29 4.71 5.70
CA CYS A 112 7.79 4.53 7.07
C CYS A 112 8.83 3.86 7.96
N ALA A 113 9.49 2.80 7.47
CA ALA A 113 10.55 2.11 8.19
C ALA A 113 11.73 3.03 8.46
N ALA A 114 12.18 3.82 7.48
CA ALA A 114 13.20 4.83 7.68
C ALA A 114 12.83 5.83 8.79
N ALA A 115 11.61 6.37 8.76
CA ALA A 115 11.15 7.30 9.80
C ALA A 115 11.10 6.68 11.21
N LEU A 116 10.83 5.37 11.33
CA LEU A 116 10.85 4.65 12.61
C LEU A 116 12.28 4.38 13.09
N LEU A 117 13.18 4.00 12.18
CA LEU A 117 14.60 3.77 12.47
C LEU A 117 15.28 5.08 12.90
N ASP A 118 15.05 6.17 12.15
CA ASP A 118 15.56 7.51 12.47
C ASP A 118 15.06 8.01 13.83
N ALA A 119 13.89 7.53 14.27
CA ALA A 119 13.30 7.86 15.57
C ALA A 119 13.73 6.92 16.71
N GLY A 120 14.60 5.94 16.44
CA GLY A 120 15.20 5.08 17.46
C GLY A 120 14.68 3.63 17.54
N ALA A 121 13.90 3.17 16.55
CA ALA A 121 13.56 1.74 16.47
C ALA A 121 14.84 0.91 16.28
N ALA A 122 15.00 -0.17 17.05
CA ALA A 122 16.14 -1.08 16.91
C ALA A 122 16.07 -1.90 15.61
N ARG A 123 14.86 -2.21 15.15
CA ARG A 123 14.57 -2.88 13.88
C ARG A 123 13.14 -2.63 13.45
N VAL A 124 12.89 -2.69 12.15
CA VAL A 124 11.54 -2.60 11.59
C VAL A 124 11.27 -3.79 10.69
N GLY A 125 10.29 -4.60 11.08
CA GLY A 125 9.70 -5.64 10.24
C GLY A 125 8.52 -5.09 9.44
N VAL A 126 8.26 -5.63 8.26
CA VAL A 126 7.10 -5.24 7.44
C VAL A 126 6.21 -6.46 7.19
N LEU A 127 4.92 -6.31 7.46
CA LEU A 127 3.90 -7.31 7.21
C LEU A 127 2.81 -6.70 6.33
N THR A 128 2.40 -7.43 5.28
CA THR A 128 1.35 -6.98 4.37
C THR A 128 0.37 -8.10 4.05
N ALA A 129 -0.89 -7.77 3.81
CA ALA A 129 -1.89 -8.77 3.41
C ALA A 129 -1.75 -9.21 1.95
N ALA A 130 -1.23 -8.34 1.07
CA ALA A 130 -1.05 -8.65 -0.34
C ALA A 130 0.20 -7.98 -0.93
N ARG A 131 0.74 -8.56 -2.00
CA ARG A 131 1.83 -7.99 -2.79
C ARG A 131 1.41 -7.86 -4.25
N ALA A 132 1.53 -6.66 -4.81
CA ALA A 132 1.31 -6.46 -6.24
C ALA A 132 2.54 -6.90 -7.03
N LEU A 133 2.38 -7.91 -7.88
CA LEU A 133 3.41 -8.40 -8.80
C LEU A 133 3.24 -7.73 -10.17
N ARG A 134 4.36 -7.37 -10.80
CA ARG A 134 4.38 -7.06 -12.24
C ARG A 134 4.78 -8.33 -12.97
N LEU A 135 3.84 -8.88 -13.73
CA LEU A 135 4.02 -10.07 -14.53
C LEU A 135 4.30 -9.65 -15.99
N ASP A 136 5.42 -8.96 -16.19
CA ASP A 136 5.81 -8.48 -17.52
C ASP A 136 5.99 -9.68 -18.46
N GLY A 137 5.24 -9.71 -19.57
CA GLY A 137 5.32 -10.76 -20.59
C GLY A 137 4.57 -12.07 -20.30
N ILE A 138 3.92 -12.21 -19.14
CA ILE A 138 3.17 -13.43 -18.77
C ILE A 138 1.65 -13.21 -18.86
N VAL A 139 1.19 -11.98 -18.59
CA VAL A 139 -0.22 -11.61 -18.67
C VAL A 139 -0.35 -10.38 -19.56
N ASP A 140 -0.96 -10.55 -20.73
CA ASP A 140 -1.45 -9.41 -21.52
C ASP A 140 -2.69 -8.85 -20.81
N VAL A 141 -2.44 -7.94 -19.87
CA VAL A 141 -3.46 -6.99 -19.43
C VAL A 141 -3.69 -6.08 -20.63
N GLY A 142 -4.69 -6.44 -21.45
CA GLY A 142 -5.09 -5.76 -22.67
C GLY A 142 -5.20 -4.23 -22.51
N PRO A 143 -5.49 -3.50 -23.61
CA PRO A 143 -5.22 -2.06 -23.71
C PRO A 143 -5.66 -1.29 -22.45
N ARG A 144 -4.67 -0.70 -21.76
CA ARG A 144 -4.87 0.01 -20.49
C ARG A 144 -5.88 1.15 -20.70
N PRO A 145 -6.90 1.30 -19.84
CA PRO A 145 -7.83 2.42 -19.94
C PRO A 145 -7.08 3.76 -19.88
N GLY A 146 -7.17 4.55 -20.95
CA GLY A 146 -6.55 5.88 -21.05
C GLY A 146 -5.33 5.99 -21.97
N LEU A 147 -4.96 4.93 -22.71
CA LEU A 147 -3.96 5.00 -23.78
C LEU A 147 -4.58 4.91 -25.19
N TRP A 148 -5.76 5.49 -25.38
CA TRP A 148 -6.33 5.66 -26.71
C TRP A 148 -5.61 6.82 -27.39
N LEU A 149 -4.73 6.51 -28.34
CA LEU A 149 -4.30 7.51 -29.31
C LEU A 149 -5.53 7.90 -30.16
N PRO A 150 -5.81 9.20 -30.38
CA PRO A 150 -6.93 9.61 -31.21
C PRO A 150 -6.80 8.98 -32.60
N GLY A 151 -7.69 8.04 -32.94
CA GLY A 151 -7.79 7.44 -34.27
C GLY A 151 -7.58 5.92 -34.36
N GLU A 152 -7.16 5.24 -33.29
CA GLU A 152 -7.03 3.77 -33.34
C GLU A 152 -8.38 3.07 -33.17
N ARG A 153 -8.80 2.32 -34.20
CA ARG A 153 -10.01 1.49 -34.16
C ARG A 153 -9.77 0.21 -33.37
N LEU A 154 -10.67 -0.09 -32.44
CA LEU A 154 -10.77 -1.37 -31.74
C LEU A 154 -10.74 -2.56 -32.72
N PRO A 155 -9.92 -3.59 -32.50
CA PRO A 155 -10.05 -4.85 -33.22
C PRO A 155 -11.40 -5.49 -32.85
N GLY A 156 -12.29 -5.66 -33.83
CA GLY A 156 -13.56 -6.39 -33.68
C GLY A 156 -14.86 -5.55 -33.71
N SER A 157 -14.81 -4.23 -33.82
CA SER A 157 -16.03 -3.41 -33.94
C SER A 157 -16.54 -3.31 -35.38
N ARG A 158 -17.19 -4.38 -35.87
CA ARG A 158 -18.10 -4.26 -37.02
C ARG A 158 -19.41 -3.61 -36.55
N CYS A 159 -19.39 -2.30 -36.34
CA CYS A 159 -20.63 -1.53 -36.26
C CYS A 159 -21.06 -1.24 -37.71
N GLN A 160 -21.96 -2.06 -38.26
CA GLN A 160 -22.60 -1.71 -39.53
C GLN A 160 -23.41 -0.42 -39.33
N PRO A 161 -23.28 0.58 -40.22
CA PRO A 161 -24.10 1.78 -40.11
C PRO A 161 -25.56 1.41 -40.36
N ARG A 162 -26.43 1.66 -39.37
CA ARG A 162 -27.88 1.58 -39.56
C ARG A 162 -28.27 2.52 -40.70
N ALA A 163 -28.80 1.96 -41.79
CA ALA A 163 -29.41 2.71 -42.87
C ALA A 163 -30.54 3.58 -42.31
N LYS A 164 -30.52 4.89 -42.63
CA LYS A 164 -31.62 5.81 -42.36
C LYS A 164 -32.83 5.35 -43.19
N ARG A 165 -33.97 5.12 -42.54
CA ARG A 165 -35.25 4.95 -43.24
C ARG A 165 -35.65 6.29 -43.86
N PRO A 166 -36.07 6.34 -45.14
CA PRO A 166 -36.66 7.55 -45.70
C PRO A 166 -38.09 7.71 -45.17
N THR A 167 -38.37 8.97 -44.80
CA THR A 167 -39.65 9.66 -44.52
C THR A 167 -40.88 8.83 -44.16
#